data_AF-I8QS66-F1
#
_entry.id   AF-I8QS66-F1
#
_cell.length_a   1.000
_cell.length_b   1.000
_cell.length_c   1.000
_cell.angle_alpha   90.00
_cell.angle_beta   90.00
_cell.angle_gamma   90.00
#
_symmetry.space_group_name_H-M   'P 1'
#
loop_
_entity.id
_entity.type
_entity.pdbx_description
1 polymer ?
#
loop_
_entity_poly.entity_id
_entity_poly.type
_entity_poly.pdbx_seq_one_letter_code
_entity_poly.pdbx_strand_id
1 'polypeptide(L)'
;MQYGEVWWADFDERRLVVLLSGEPTYGFRAMQVVEPAGTDLGDMAVEVAVGAPDGLPREGVLRIALPRPGLIPCTWLVTLTREDLIERAGVLPSAKLGEIEELLRLGGLI
;
A
#
# COMPACT_ATOMS: atom_id res chain seq x y z
N MET A 1 -7.71 2.74 -13.97
CA MET A 1 -7.03 2.25 -12.75
C MET A 1 -7.95 1.31 -12.03
N GLN A 2 -7.41 0.25 -11.45
CA GLN A 2 -8.18 -0.78 -10.75
C GLN A 2 -7.54 -1.15 -9.42
N TYR A 3 -8.35 -1.72 -8.52
CA TYR A 3 -7.88 -2.28 -7.25
C TYR A 3 -6.76 -3.30 -7.48
N GLY A 4 -5.70 -3.19 -6.69
CA GLY A 4 -4.56 -4.09 -6.72
C GLY A 4 -3.56 -3.85 -7.85
N GLU A 5 -3.81 -2.89 -8.74
CA GLU A 5 -2.76 -2.41 -9.64
C GLU A 5 -1.65 -1.73 -8.84
N VAL A 6 -0.42 -1.99 -9.23
CA VAL A 6 0.77 -1.34 -8.66
C VAL A 6 1.31 -0.35 -9.68
N TRP A 7 1.56 0.87 -9.22
CA TRP A 7 1.99 1.98 -10.05
C TRP A 7 3.23 2.66 -9.47
N TRP A 8 4.11 3.13 -10.35
CA TRP A 8 5.02 4.20 -10.02
C TRP A 8 4.24 5.50 -9.89
N ALA A 9 4.31 6.12 -8.73
CA ALA A 9 3.74 7.42 -8.45
C ALA A 9 4.85 8.43 -8.12
N ASP A 10 4.61 9.70 -8.45
CA ASP A 10 5.51 10.82 -8.15
C ASP A 10 4.75 11.85 -7.30
N PHE A 11 4.92 11.73 -5.99
CA PHE A 11 4.40 12.66 -4.99
C PHE A 11 5.47 12.75 -3.90
N ASP A 12 6.09 13.93 -3.77
CA ASP A 12 7.36 14.17 -3.06
C ASP A 12 8.57 13.43 -3.65
N GLU A 13 8.51 12.11 -3.77
CA GLU A 13 9.51 11.28 -4.43
C GLU A 13 8.89 10.07 -5.16
N ARG A 14 9.59 9.57 -6.17
CA ARG A 14 9.09 8.46 -7.00
C ARG A 14 9.07 7.13 -6.24
N ARG A 15 7.87 6.59 -6.00
CA ARG A 15 7.64 5.34 -5.24
C ARG A 15 6.63 4.42 -5.90
N LEU A 16 6.71 3.13 -5.57
CA LEU A 16 5.64 2.19 -5.91
C LEU A 16 4.47 2.38 -4.94
N VAL A 17 3.26 2.33 -5.48
CA VAL A 17 2.01 2.38 -4.70
C VAL A 17 1.04 1.31 -5.20
N VAL A 18 0.28 0.74 -4.28
CA VAL A 18 -0.78 -0.23 -4.58
C VAL A 18 -2.11 0.49 -4.50
N LEU A 19 -2.89 0.47 -5.57
CA LEU A 19 -4.20 1.12 -5.62
C LEU A 19 -5.23 0.32 -4.81
N LEU A 20 -5.85 0.96 -3.83
CA LEU A 20 -6.81 0.33 -2.92
C LEU A 20 -8.26 0.70 -3.24
N SER A 21 -8.49 1.91 -3.74
CA SER A 21 -9.80 2.34 -4.22
C SER A 21 -9.66 3.66 -4.96
N GLY A 22 -10.74 4.11 -5.58
CA GLY A 22 -10.84 5.48 -6.07
C GLY A 22 -11.33 5.59 -7.50
N GLU A 23 -11.63 6.82 -7.86
CA GLU A 23 -12.21 7.21 -9.13
C GLU A 23 -11.42 8.42 -9.66
N PRO A 24 -11.27 8.57 -11.00
CA PRO A 24 -10.44 9.64 -11.56
C PRO A 24 -10.81 11.06 -11.11
N THR A 25 -12.08 11.27 -10.74
CA THR A 25 -12.68 12.53 -10.29
C THR A 25 -12.38 12.88 -8.83
N TYR A 26 -12.27 11.87 -7.95
CA TYR A 26 -12.13 12.03 -6.50
C TYR A 26 -10.74 11.63 -5.98
N GLY A 27 -9.89 11.11 -6.86
CA GLY A 27 -8.57 10.60 -6.54
C GLY A 27 -8.56 9.10 -6.24
N PHE A 28 -7.36 8.55 -6.24
CA PHE A 28 -7.05 7.17 -5.98
C PHE A 28 -6.45 7.03 -4.60
N ARG A 29 -7.10 6.26 -3.74
CA ARG A 29 -6.51 5.85 -2.48
C ARG A 29 -5.51 4.74 -2.77
N ALA A 30 -4.29 4.93 -2.32
CA ALA A 30 -3.21 3.99 -2.53
C ALA A 30 -2.40 3.80 -1.25
N MET A 31 -1.70 2.68 -1.15
CA MET A 31 -0.72 2.44 -0.09
C MET A 31 0.68 2.41 -0.69
N GLN A 32 1.62 3.12 -0.06
CA GLN A 32 3.01 3.12 -0.50
C GLN A 32 3.67 1.78 -0.21
N VAL A 33 4.47 1.32 -1.16
CA VAL A 33 5.49 0.30 -0.93
C VAL A 33 6.72 1.02 -0.37
N VAL A 34 7.13 0.61 0.83
CA VAL A 34 8.22 1.24 1.59
C VAL A 34 9.28 0.19 1.96
N GLU A 35 10.45 0.65 2.37
CA GLU A 35 11.46 -0.24 2.95
C GLU A 35 10.93 -0.91 4.24
N PRO A 36 11.26 -2.19 4.49
CA PRO A 36 10.95 -2.87 5.76
C PRO A 36 11.50 -2.10 6.96
N ALA A 37 10.85 -2.22 8.13
CA ALA A 37 11.27 -1.48 9.32
C ALA A 37 12.62 -1.96 9.88
N GLY A 38 13.02 -3.19 9.54
CA GLY A 38 14.27 -3.80 10.03
C GLY A 38 14.26 -4.10 11.54
N THR A 39 13.11 -3.98 12.19
CA THR A 39 12.91 -4.28 13.61
C THR A 39 11.53 -4.90 13.82
N ASP A 40 11.33 -5.50 14.99
CA ASP A 40 10.02 -6.05 15.36
C ASP A 40 9.04 -4.91 15.67
N LEU A 41 7.93 -4.88 14.93
CA LEU A 41 6.84 -3.92 15.12
C LEU A 41 5.84 -4.37 16.18
N GLY A 42 5.98 -5.59 16.71
CA GLY A 42 5.05 -6.21 17.63
C GLY A 42 3.61 -6.13 17.11
N ASP A 43 2.70 -5.75 17.99
CA ASP A 43 1.28 -5.57 17.67
C ASP A 43 0.97 -4.17 17.07
N MET A 44 1.96 -3.36 16.66
CA MET A 44 1.74 -1.96 16.25
C MET A 44 1.37 -1.86 14.78
N ALA A 45 1.99 -2.71 13.98
CA ALA A 45 1.79 -2.75 12.55
C ALA A 45 2.18 -4.12 12.00
N VAL A 46 1.60 -4.47 10.86
CA VAL A 46 1.96 -5.64 10.08
C VAL A 46 2.62 -5.18 8.79
N GLU A 47 3.73 -5.82 8.42
CA GLU A 47 4.38 -5.62 7.13
C GLU A 47 4.06 -6.79 6.20
N VAL A 48 3.41 -6.49 5.08
CA VAL A 48 3.18 -7.44 4.01
C VAL A 48 4.27 -7.24 2.97
N ALA A 49 5.16 -8.24 2.84
CA ALA A 49 6.18 -8.23 1.81
C ALA A 49 5.54 -8.29 0.42
N VAL A 50 6.06 -7.46 -0.48
CA VAL A 50 5.74 -7.42 -1.90
C VAL A 50 7.02 -7.33 -2.72
N GLY A 51 7.06 -8.00 -3.86
CA GLY A 51 8.28 -8.01 -4.66
C GLY A 51 8.20 -8.82 -5.95
N ALA A 52 9.34 -9.33 -6.39
CA ALA A 52 9.42 -10.15 -7.61
C ALA A 52 8.46 -11.36 -7.61
N PRO A 53 8.22 -12.07 -6.48
CA PRO A 53 7.23 -13.16 -6.43
C PRO A 53 5.79 -12.71 -6.72
N ASP A 54 5.47 -11.44 -6.47
CA ASP A 54 4.18 -10.83 -6.74
C ASP A 54 4.12 -10.12 -8.11
N GLY A 55 5.17 -10.26 -8.93
CA GLY A 55 5.29 -9.64 -10.24
C GLY A 55 5.70 -8.17 -10.22
N LEU A 56 6.32 -7.70 -9.13
CA LEU A 56 6.77 -6.30 -9.00
C LEU A 56 8.25 -6.12 -9.36
N PRO A 57 8.64 -4.93 -9.85
CA PRO A 57 10.03 -4.66 -10.23
C PRO A 57 10.96 -4.31 -9.06
N ARG A 58 10.42 -4.09 -7.85
CA ARG A 58 11.19 -3.81 -6.64
C ARG A 58 10.58 -4.49 -5.42
N GLU A 59 11.45 -4.87 -4.50
CA GLU A 59 11.10 -5.38 -3.18
C GLU A 59 10.65 -4.23 -2.25
N GLY A 60 9.81 -4.57 -1.28
CA GLY A 60 9.41 -3.68 -0.20
C GLY A 60 8.29 -4.27 0.63
N VAL A 61 7.66 -3.44 1.44
CA VAL A 61 6.52 -3.83 2.27
C VAL A 61 5.38 -2.83 2.14
N LEU A 62 4.15 -3.35 2.24
CA LEU A 62 3.01 -2.55 2.65
C LEU A 62 2.93 -2.62 4.17
N ARG A 63 2.97 -1.47 4.84
CA ARG A 63 2.91 -1.40 6.30
C ARG A 63 1.55 -0.90 6.75
N ILE A 64 0.78 -1.80 7.37
CA ILE A 64 -0.56 -1.54 7.89
C ILE A 64 -0.47 -1.36 9.41
N ALA A 65 -0.79 -0.17 9.90
CA ALA A 65 -0.86 0.08 11.34
C ALA A 65 -2.12 -0.53 11.94
N LEU A 66 -2.00 -1.12 13.13
CA LEU A 66 -3.09 -1.70 13.89
C LEU A 66 -3.56 -0.71 14.98
N PRO A 67 -4.87 -0.44 15.12
CA PRO A 67 -5.39 0.47 16.13
C PRO A 67 -5.05 0.02 17.54
N ARG A 68 -4.54 0.95 18.36
CA ARG A 68 -4.31 0.72 19.79
C ARG A 68 -4.63 1.92 20.66
N PRO A 69 -5.13 1.70 21.89
CA PRO A 69 -5.28 2.77 22.86
C PRO A 69 -3.96 3.51 23.12
N GLY A 70 -3.99 4.85 23.06
CA GLY A 70 -2.83 5.69 23.38
C GLY A 70 -1.77 5.80 22.27
N LEU A 71 -2.00 5.24 21.07
CA LEU A 71 -1.14 5.39 19.91
C LEU A 71 -1.90 6.04 18.75
N ILE A 72 -1.21 6.87 17.96
CA ILE A 72 -1.71 7.39 16.69
C ILE A 72 -1.17 6.50 15.58
N PRO A 73 -2.02 5.77 14.83
CA PRO A 73 -1.56 4.90 13.76
C PRO A 73 -0.93 5.71 12.62
N CYS A 74 0.35 5.46 12.32
CA CYS A 74 0.98 5.97 11.10
C CYS A 74 0.78 4.96 9.97
N THR A 75 -0.11 5.27 9.03
CA THR A 75 -0.29 4.46 7.82
C THR A 75 0.35 5.15 6.63
N TRP A 76 0.93 4.37 5.72
CA TRP A 76 1.50 4.89 4.48
C TRP A 76 0.43 5.00 3.39
N LEU A 77 -0.77 5.41 3.78
CA LEU A 77 -1.88 5.66 2.87
C LEU A 77 -1.77 7.06 2.29
N VAL A 78 -2.01 7.15 0.99
CA VAL A 78 -2.00 8.41 0.24
C VAL A 78 -3.23 8.48 -0.65
N THR A 79 -3.66 9.71 -0.92
CA THR A 79 -4.65 9.98 -1.96
C THR A 79 -3.92 10.66 -3.09
N LEU A 80 -3.98 10.05 -4.28
CA LEU A 80 -3.25 10.46 -5.47
C LEU A 80 -4.22 10.91 -6.54
N THR A 81 -3.83 11.90 -7.33
CA THR A 81 -4.55 12.24 -8.56
C THR A 81 -4.16 11.28 -9.70
N ARG A 82 -4.74 11.49 -10.88
CA ARG A 82 -4.33 10.76 -12.07
C ARG A 82 -2.90 11.15 -12.49
N GLU A 83 -2.56 12.41 -12.36
CA GLU A 83 -1.28 12.99 -12.76
C GLU A 83 -0.12 12.46 -11.93
N ASP A 84 -0.36 12.18 -10.64
CA ASP A 84 0.67 11.61 -9.75
C ASP A 84 1.09 10.20 -10.16
N LEU A 85 0.23 9.46 -10.86
CA LEU A 85 0.45 8.06 -11.23
C LEU A 85 1.08 7.98 -12.64
N ILE A 86 2.35 7.60 -12.70
CA ILE A 86 3.19 7.74 -13.90
C ILE A 86 3.14 6.50 -14.79
N GLU A 87 3.43 5.33 -14.21
CA GLU A 87 3.61 4.09 -14.97
C GLU A 87 3.08 2.89 -14.18
N ARG A 88 2.30 2.03 -14.83
CA ARG A 88 1.83 0.77 -14.21
C ARG A 88 3.00 -0.22 -14.13
N ALA A 89 3.36 -0.61 -12.91
CA ALA A 89 4.44 -1.54 -12.63
C ALA A 89 3.99 -3.01 -12.61
N GLY A 90 2.72 -3.27 -12.28
CA GLY A 90 2.18 -4.63 -12.19
C GLY A 90 0.79 -4.69 -11.61
N VAL A 91 0.35 -5.91 -11.27
CA VAL A 91 -0.88 -6.19 -10.52
C VAL A 91 -0.57 -7.28 -9.52
N LEU A 92 -0.95 -7.06 -8.27
CA LEU A 92 -0.75 -8.07 -7.24
C LEU A 92 -1.63 -9.31 -7.49
N PRO A 93 -1.13 -10.52 -7.19
CA PRO A 93 -1.94 -11.72 -7.23
C PRO A 93 -3.18 -11.61 -6.33
N SER A 94 -4.28 -12.24 -6.70
CA SER A 94 -5.53 -12.21 -5.92
C SER A 94 -5.37 -12.71 -4.49
N ALA A 95 -4.54 -13.73 -4.27
CA ALA A 95 -4.22 -14.24 -2.94
C ALA A 95 -3.52 -13.18 -2.07
N LYS A 96 -2.57 -12.45 -2.64
CA LYS A 96 -1.85 -11.35 -1.97
C LYS A 96 -2.79 -10.18 -1.66
N LEU A 97 -3.71 -9.86 -2.58
CA LEU A 97 -4.72 -8.84 -2.35
C LEU A 97 -5.71 -9.21 -1.23
N GLY A 98 -6.08 -10.49 -1.10
CA GLY A 98 -6.92 -10.96 0.00
C GLY A 98 -6.22 -10.83 1.36
N GLU A 99 -4.93 -11.13 1.44
CA GLU A 99 -4.11 -10.89 2.64
C GLU A 99 -4.11 -9.40 3.04
N ILE A 100 -3.87 -8.52 2.07
CA ILE A 100 -3.84 -7.07 2.29
C ILE A 100 -5.22 -6.56 2.72
N GLU A 101 -6.29 -7.00 2.08
CA GLU A 101 -7.66 -6.57 2.39
C GLU A 101 -8.04 -6.92 3.84
N GLU A 102 -7.72 -8.14 4.29
CA GLU A 102 -8.00 -8.55 5.66
C GLU A 102 -7.23 -7.70 6.68
N LEU A 103 -5.97 -7.39 6.40
CA LEU A 103 -5.16 -6.53 7.26
C LEU A 103 -5.66 -5.09 7.27
N LEU A 104 -6.11 -4.56 6.13
CA LEU A 104 -6.72 -3.23 6.06
C LEU A 104 -8.01 -3.16 6.89
N ARG A 105 -8.82 -4.22 6.87
CA ARG A 105 -10.03 -4.34 7.70
C ARG A 105 -9.68 -4.41 9.19
N LEU A 106 -8.70 -5.22 9.58
CA LEU A 106 -8.18 -5.28 10.96
C LEU A 106 -7.60 -3.93 11.41
N GLY A 107 -6.99 -3.20 10.48
CA GLY A 107 -6.47 -1.85 10.68
C GLY A 107 -7.56 -0.77 10.81
N GLY A 108 -8.83 -1.08 10.55
CA GLY A 108 -9.92 -0.12 10.49
C GLY A 108 -9.78 0.89 9.34
N LEU A 109 -9.10 0.49 8.25
CA LEU A 109 -8.76 1.37 7.12
C LEU A 109 -9.72 1.21 5.94
N ILE A 110 -10.60 0.22 5.92
CA ILE A 110 -11.66 0.03 4.92
C ILE A 110 -12.91 -0.55 5.59
#